data_AF-G2YD19-F1
#
_entry.id   AF-G2YD19-F1
#
_cell.length_a   1.000
_cell.length_b   1.000
_cell.length_c   1.000
_cell.angle_alpha   90.00
_cell.angle_beta   90.00
_cell.angle_gamma   90.00
#
_symmetry.space_group_name_H-M   'P 1'
#
loop_
_entity.id
_entity.type
_entity.pdbx_description
1 polymer ?
#
loop_
_entity_poly.entity_id
_entity_poly.type
_entity_poly.pdbx_seq_one_letter_code
_entity_poly.pdbx_strand_id
1 'polypeptide(L)' 'MFRTLVRRAAQQTRFELPYDPNANPYKAKRLWPPDFSKLSQKHQFRLERRYKRRTKLKWARPGWTKAVKVAQLSSILCG' A
#
# COMPACT_ATOMS: atom_id res chain seq x y z
N MET A 1 12.13 23.81 15.95
CA MET A 1 12.33 22.97 14.74
C MET A 1 12.82 21.54 15.06
N PHE A 2 13.73 21.32 16.02
CA PHE A 2 14.29 19.97 16.29
C PHE A 2 13.43 19.03 17.15
N ARG A 3 12.52 19.55 17.99
CA ARG A 3 11.61 18.74 18.83
C ARG A 3 10.73 17.76 18.03
N THR A 4 10.32 18.15 16.83
CA THR A 4 9.47 17.32 15.96
C THR A 4 10.25 16.18 15.33
N LEU A 5 11.51 16.40 14.97
CA LEU A 5 12.42 15.37 14.45
C LEU A 5 12.77 14.33 15.51
N VAL A 6 13.03 14.77 16.75
CA VAL A 6 13.28 13.86 17.88
C VAL A 6 12.05 13.02 18.22
N ARG A 7 10.85 13.62 18.26
CA ARG A 7 9.59 12.86 18.43
C ARG A 7 9.37 11.84 17.32
N ARG A 8 9.67 12.20 16.07
CA ARG A 8 9.47 11.32 14.91
C ARG A 8 10.50 10.17 14.86
N ALA A 9 11.75 10.43 15.26
CA ALA A 9 12.78 9.40 15.42
C ALA A 9 12.46 8.45 16.59
N ALA A 10 11.89 8.96 17.69
CA ALA A 10 11.44 8.14 18.82
C ALA A 10 10.19 7.29 18.51
N GLN A 11 9.34 7.71 17.56
CA GLN A 11 8.18 6.93 17.08
C GLN A 11 8.55 5.75 16.17
N GLN A 12 9.83 5.55 15.85
CA GLN A 12 10.27 4.60 14.83
C GLN A 12 10.28 3.13 15.30
N THR A 13 9.69 2.81 16.46
CA THR A 13 9.71 1.44 16.99
C THR A 13 8.33 1.03 17.51
N ARG A 14 7.69 0.19 16.69
CA ARG A 14 6.76 -0.91 16.98
C ARG A 14 5.64 -0.88 15.95
N PHE A 15 5.65 -1.90 15.09
CA PHE A 15 4.53 -2.22 14.24
C PHE A 15 3.44 -2.85 15.14
N GLU A 16 2.87 -2.07 16.06
CA GLU A 16 1.71 -2.52 16.83
C GLU A 16 0.52 -2.47 15.89
N LEU A 17 0.17 -3.63 15.35
CA LEU A 17 -1.05 -3.78 14.59
C LEU A 17 -2.22 -3.45 15.54
N PRO A 18 -3.18 -2.59 15.15
CA PRO A 18 -4.33 -2.23 15.99
C PRO A 18 -5.30 -3.41 16.23
N TYR A 19 -4.92 -4.62 15.82
CA TYR A 19 -5.68 -5.84 15.92
C TYR A 19 -4.71 -7.01 16.10
N ASP A 20 -5.07 -7.98 16.95
CA ASP A 20 -4.29 -9.20 17.15
C ASP A 20 -4.42 -10.11 15.93
N PRO A 21 -3.35 -10.30 15.13
CA PRO A 21 -3.41 -11.14 13.93
C PRO A 21 -3.78 -12.60 14.24
N ASN A 22 -3.60 -13.08 15.47
CA ASN A 22 -3.93 -14.44 15.88
C ASN A 22 -5.41 -14.61 16.28
N ALA A 23 -6.09 -13.50 16.58
CA ALA A 23 -7.51 -13.50 16.95
C ALA A 23 -8.45 -13.64 15.74
N ASN A 24 -7.92 -13.67 14.51
CA ASN A 24 -8.73 -13.78 13.31
C ASN A 24 -9.33 -15.19 13.16
N PRO A 25 -10.68 -15.34 13.19
CA PRO A 25 -11.33 -16.64 12.98
C PRO A 25 -11.09 -17.18 11.56
N TYR A 26 -10.86 -16.30 10.59
CA TYR A 26 -10.61 -16.64 9.19
C TYR A 26 -9.12 -16.60 8.88
N LYS A 27 -8.40 -17.67 9.24
CA LYS A 27 -6.97 -17.81 8.93
C LYS A 27 -6.74 -18.07 7.44
N ALA A 28 -5.72 -17.43 6.87
CA ALA A 28 -5.34 -17.69 5.50
C ALA A 28 -4.82 -19.14 5.36
N LYS A 29 -5.41 -19.92 4.44
CA LYS A 29 -4.98 -21.31 4.18
C LYS A 29 -3.54 -21.41 3.68
N ARG A 30 -3.01 -20.35 3.09
CA ARG A 30 -1.64 -20.23 2.61
C ARG A 30 -1.07 -18.92 3.11
N LEU A 31 0.13 -18.98 3.68
CA LEU A 31 0.89 -17.79 4.06
C LEU A 31 1.23 -17.01 2.77
N TRP A 32 0.97 -15.72 2.78
CA TRP A 32 1.49 -14.79 1.78
C TRP A 32 2.69 -14.07 2.40
N PRO A 33 3.78 -13.78 1.67
CA PRO A 33 4.07 -14.16 0.28
C PRO A 33 4.50 -15.63 0.14
N PRO A 34 4.29 -16.25 -1.04
CA PRO A 34 4.84 -17.56 -1.33
C PRO A 34 6.37 -17.49 -1.37
N ASP A 35 7.03 -18.57 -0.94
CA ASP A 35 8.48 -18.71 -1.03
C ASP A 35 8.92 -18.72 -2.50
N PHE A 36 9.40 -17.58 -3.01
CA PHE A 36 9.78 -17.43 -4.42
C PHE A 36 10.84 -18.44 -4.87
N SER A 37 11.76 -18.84 -3.99
CA SER A 37 12.80 -19.83 -4.28
C SER A 37 12.26 -21.22 -4.61
N LYS A 38 11.03 -21.54 -4.17
CA LYS A 38 10.38 -22.84 -4.44
C LYS A 38 9.52 -22.82 -5.71
N LEU A 39 9.35 -21.65 -6.34
CA LEU A 39 8.53 -21.49 -7.55
C LEU A 39 9.36 -21.77 -8.81
N SER A 40 8.73 -22.39 -9.81
CA SER A 40 9.31 -22.49 -11.17
C SER A 40 9.56 -21.09 -11.77
N GLN A 41 10.67 -20.95 -12.50
CA GLN A 41 11.09 -19.70 -13.16
C GLN A 41 9.97 -19.08 -14.03
N LYS A 42 9.21 -19.91 -14.74
CA LYS A 42 8.07 -19.46 -15.55
C LYS A 42 7.00 -18.79 -14.69
N HIS A 43 6.75 -19.31 -13.50
CA HIS A 43 5.77 -18.74 -12.58
C HIS A 43 6.27 -17.45 -11.94
N GLN A 44 7.55 -17.41 -11.54
CA GLN A 44 8.20 -16.19 -11.02
C GLN A 44 8.09 -15.04 -12.03
N PHE A 45 8.46 -15.27 -13.30
CA PHE A 45 8.37 -14.25 -14.35
C PHE A 45 6.95 -13.72 -14.56
N ARG A 46 5.93 -14.58 -14.46
CA ARG A 46 4.51 -14.15 -14.54
C ARG A 46 4.13 -13.24 -13.37
N LEU A 47 4.59 -13.56 -12.16
CA LEU A 47 4.34 -12.74 -10.97
C LEU A 47 5.05 -11.39 -11.08
N GLU A 48 6.32 -11.37 -11.47
CA GLU A 48 7.07 -10.14 -11.71
C GLU A 48 6.40 -9.24 -12.75
N ARG A 49 6.01 -9.81 -13.90
CA ARG A 49 5.30 -9.08 -14.95
C ARG A 49 3.98 -8.50 -14.43
N ARG A 50 3.22 -9.25 -13.64
CA ARG A 50 1.98 -8.77 -13.00
C ARG A 50 2.27 -7.63 -12.02
N TYR A 51 3.31 -7.75 -11.20
CA TYR A 51 3.73 -6.73 -10.25
C TYR A 51 4.11 -5.42 -10.96
N LYS A 52 4.95 -5.49 -12.00
CA LYS A 52 5.35 -4.32 -12.80
C LYS A 52 4.16 -3.59 -13.44
N ARG A 53 3.17 -4.34 -13.93
CA ARG A 53 1.94 -3.75 -14.49
C ARG A 53 1.12 -3.03 -13.41
N ARG A 54 0.90 -3.68 -12.26
CA ARG A 54 0.12 -3.10 -11.16
C ARG A 54 0.77 -1.86 -10.57
N THR A 55 2.10 -1.88 -10.40
CA THR A 55 2.84 -0.71 -9.94
C THR A 55 2.71 0.43 -10.95
N LYS A 56 2.91 0.19 -12.24
CA LYS A 56 2.70 1.21 -13.28
C LYS A 56 1.32 1.85 -13.21
N LEU A 57 0.26 1.07 -12.99
CA LEU A 57 -1.11 1.58 -12.85
C LEU A 57 -1.32 2.36 -11.53
N LYS A 58 -0.78 1.88 -10.41
CA LYS A 58 -0.84 2.60 -9.12
C LYS A 58 -0.13 3.95 -9.18
N TRP A 59 1.01 3.99 -9.88
CA TRP A 59 1.82 5.19 -10.06
C TRP A 59 1.37 6.06 -11.24
N ALA A 60 0.49 5.55 -12.11
CA ALA A 60 -0.19 6.38 -13.07
C ALA A 60 -1.06 7.37 -12.29
N ARG A 61 -0.76 8.65 -12.37
CA ARG A 61 -1.63 9.70 -11.83
C ARG A 61 -2.70 10.04 -12.87
N PRO A 62 -3.98 9.65 -12.68
CA PRO A 62 -5.05 10.10 -13.56
C PRO A 62 -5.30 11.60 -13.37
N GLY A 63 -4.68 12.43 -14.22
CA GLY A 63 -4.76 13.90 -14.16
C GLY A 63 -6.19 14.42 -14.23
N TRP A 64 -7.02 13.84 -15.12
CA TRP A 64 -8.42 14.21 -15.25
C TRP A 64 -9.22 13.99 -13.95
N THR A 65 -9.09 12.81 -13.33
CA THR A 65 -9.79 12.53 -12.07
C THR A 65 -9.34 13.44 -10.93
N LYS A 66 -8.07 13.85 -10.92
CA LYS A 66 -7.56 14.83 -9.96
C LYS A 66 -8.22 16.19 -10.20
N ALA A 67 -8.31 16.64 -11.45
CA ALA A 67 -8.95 17.91 -11.81
C ALA A 67 -10.43 17.94 -11.39
N VAL A 68 -11.19 16.88 -11.70
CA VAL A 68 -12.61 16.76 -11.31
C VAL A 68 -12.78 16.80 -9.79
N LYS A 69 -11.93 16.10 -9.03
CA LYS A 69 -11.98 16.13 -7.56
C LYS A 69 -11.68 17.52 -6.99
N VAL A 70 -10.75 18.25 -7.60
CA VAL A 70 -10.46 19.65 -7.20
C VAL A 70 -11.65 20.55 -7.50
N ALA A 71 -12.25 20.43 -8.70
CA ALA A 71 -13.43 21.20 -9.08
C ALA A 71 -14.62 20.94 -8.13
N GLN A 72 -14.85 19.67 -7.77
CA GLN A 72 -15.88 19.28 -6.80
C GLN A 72 -15.62 19.87 -5.41
N LEU A 73 -14.35 19.89 -4.96
CA LEU A 73 -13.99 20.52 -3.68
C LEU A 73 -14.20 22.04 -3.73
N SER A 74 -13.84 22.70 -4.83
CA SER A 74 -14.08 24.14 -4.98
C SER A 74 -15.57 24.47 -5.01
N SER A 75 -16.42 23.64 -5.63
CA SER A 75 -17.87 23.91 -5.65
C SER A 75 -18.51 23.77 -4.27
N ILE A 76 -18.00 22.89 -3.41
CA ILE A 76 -18.49 22.75 -2.04
C ILE A 76 -18.02 23.91 -1.15
N LEU A 77 -16.79 24.39 -1.35
CA LEU A 77 -16.20 25.45 -0.52
C LEU A 77 -16.64 26.88 -0.93
N CYS A 78 -16.98 27.09 -2.21
CA CYS A 78 -17.39 28.40 -2.75
C CYS A 78 -18.91 28.52 -2.98
N GLY A 79 -19.69 27.52 -2.57
CA GLY A 79 -21.16 27.52 -2.64
C GLY A 79 -21.81 27.87 -1.31
#